data_AF-A0A1I1RYL8-F1
#
_entry.id   AF-A0A1I1RYL8-F1
#
_cell.length_a   1.000
_cell.length_b   1.000
_cell.length_c   1.000
_cell.angle_alpha   90.00
_cell.angle_beta   90.00
_cell.angle_gamma   90.00
#
_symmetry.space_group_name_H-M   'P 1'
#
loop_
_entity.id
_entity.type
_entity.pdbx_description
1 polymer ?
#
loop_
_entity_poly.entity_id
_entity_poly.type
_entity_poly.pdbx_seq_one_letter_code
_entity_poly.pdbx_strand_id
1 'polypeptide(L)' 'MKERRNIRKGLTIINTHGWTVERLQNYEKTIKKVSMAKRVAVIRLIMQGYYAIQVAELLNVHRETISGYVKKFNHGGIDE' A
#
# COMPACT_ATOMS: atom_id res chain seq x y z
N MET A 1 25.00 21.94 -13.17
CA MET A 1 24.16 20.78 -13.56
C MET A 1 23.74 20.09 -12.26
N LYS A 2 22.53 20.34 -11.74
CA LYS A 2 22.07 19.73 -10.47
C LYS A 2 21.61 18.31 -10.78
N GLU A 3 22.44 17.36 -10.38
CA GLU A 3 22.14 15.94 -10.38
C GLU A 3 20.90 15.68 -9.52
N ARG A 4 19.73 15.60 -10.17
CA ARG A 4 18.50 15.16 -9.52
C ARG A 4 18.61 13.65 -9.31
N ARG A 5 19.40 13.25 -8.31
CA ARG A 5 19.26 11.95 -7.64
C ARG A 5 17.92 11.92 -6.91
N ASN A 6 16.83 11.93 -7.67
CA ASN A 6 15.53 11.49 -7.17
C ASN A 6 15.53 9.96 -7.28
N ILE A 7 16.40 9.34 -6.50
CA ILE A 7 16.29 7.93 -6.13
C ILE A 7 14.92 7.89 -5.44
N ARG A 8 13.89 7.50 -6.18
CA ARG A 8 12.49 7.50 -5.75
C ARG A 8 12.46 6.78 -4.41
N LYS A 9 12.35 7.50 -3.29
CA LYS A 9 12.15 6.89 -1.98
C LYS A 9 10.92 6.00 -2.13
N GLY A 10 11.10 4.69 -1.97
CA GLY A 10 10.01 3.73 -2.02
C GLY A 10 8.94 4.14 -0.99
N LEU A 11 7.66 3.93 -1.34
CA LEU A 11 6.60 4.04 -0.34
C LEU A 11 6.94 3.06 0.79
N THR A 12 7.08 3.58 1.99
CA THR A 12 7.45 2.79 3.18
C THR A 12 6.24 2.72 4.09
N ILE A 13 5.95 1.51 4.55
CA ILE A 13 4.92 1.28 5.56
C ILE A 13 5.58 1.36 6.92
N ILE A 14 5.06 2.24 7.77
CA ILE A 14 5.48 2.39 9.17
C ILE A 14 4.39 1.70 9.99
N ASN A 15 4.64 0.44 10.35
CA ASN A 15 3.61 -0.40 10.99
C ASN A 15 3.56 -0.15 12.50
N THR A 16 2.79 0.84 12.93
CA THR A 16 2.57 1.17 14.36
C THR A 16 1.30 0.55 14.95
N HIS A 17 0.46 -0.05 14.10
CA HIS A 17 -0.90 -0.50 14.41
C HIS A 17 -1.04 -2.04 14.39
N GLY A 18 0.06 -2.81 14.36
CA GLY A 18 0.04 -4.27 14.55
C GLY A 18 -0.51 -5.10 13.38
N TRP A 19 -0.61 -4.51 12.19
CA TRP A 19 -1.04 -5.20 10.98
C TRP A 19 0.12 -5.97 10.37
N THR A 20 -0.01 -7.28 10.17
CA THR A 20 1.01 -8.08 9.46
C THR A 20 0.55 -8.41 8.06
N VAL A 21 1.47 -8.80 7.17
CA VAL A 21 1.13 -9.29 5.82
C VAL A 21 0.11 -10.43 5.89
N GLU A 22 0.31 -11.37 6.81
CA GLU A 22 -0.61 -12.50 7.04
C GLU A 22 -2.00 -12.05 7.49
N ARG A 23 -2.08 -11.13 8.46
CA ARG A 23 -3.37 -10.58 8.93
C ARG A 23 -4.09 -9.84 7.81
N LEU A 24 -3.37 -9.06 7.00
CA LEU A 24 -3.95 -8.38 5.85
C LEU A 24 -4.46 -9.37 4.81
N GLN A 25 -3.73 -10.46 4.54
CA GLN A 25 -4.15 -11.49 3.59
C GLN A 25 -5.42 -12.23 4.06
N ASN A 26 -5.53 -12.52 5.35
CA ASN A 26 -6.73 -13.13 5.92
C ASN A 26 -7.90 -12.13 5.95
N TYR A 27 -7.65 -10.87 6.30
CA TYR A 27 -8.65 -9.82 6.30
C TYR A 27 -9.20 -9.58 4.89
N GLU A 28 -8.35 -9.51 3.87
CA GLU A 28 -8.71 -9.34 2.45
C GLU A 28 -9.77 -10.34 1.98
N LYS A 29 -9.66 -11.62 2.39
CA LYS A 29 -10.62 -12.70 2.06
C LYS A 29 -12.02 -12.49 2.65
N THR A 30 -12.13 -11.70 3.72
CA THR A 30 -13.41 -11.45 4.40
C THR A 30 -14.17 -10.25 3.82
N ILE A 31 -13.49 -9.41 3.04
CA ILE A 31 -14.02 -8.15 2.54
C ILE A 31 -14.93 -8.39 1.33
N LYS A 32 -16.20 -8.00 1.46
CA LYS A 32 -17.16 -8.05 0.34
C LYS A 32 -17.02 -6.87 -0.62
N LYS A 33 -16.56 -5.71 -0.14
CA LYS A 33 -16.46 -4.49 -0.95
C LYS A 33 -15.14 -4.47 -1.73
N VAL A 34 -15.23 -4.59 -3.06
CA VAL A 34 -14.08 -4.66 -3.97
C VAL A 34 -13.08 -3.51 -3.77
N SER A 35 -13.56 -2.28 -3.55
CA SER A 35 -12.65 -1.13 -3.34
C SER A 35 -11.83 -1.26 -2.05
N MET A 36 -12.41 -1.82 -0.99
CA MET A 36 -11.70 -2.05 0.27
C MET A 36 -10.73 -3.22 0.14
N ALA A 37 -11.10 -4.29 -0.58
CA ALA A 37 -10.20 -5.40 -0.86
C ALA A 37 -8.97 -4.91 -1.66
N LYS A 38 -9.18 -4.08 -2.69
CA LYS A 38 -8.07 -3.46 -3.44
C LYS A 38 -7.16 -2.62 -2.56
N ARG A 39 -7.70 -1.80 -1.66
CA ARG A 39 -6.91 -1.02 -0.72
C ARG A 39 -6.04 -1.91 0.17
N VAL A 40 -6.62 -2.96 0.75
CA VAL A 40 -5.89 -3.93 1.59
C VAL A 40 -4.79 -4.63 0.79
N ALA A 41 -5.09 -5.04 -0.45
CA ALA A 41 -4.11 -5.65 -1.34
C ALA A 41 -2.94 -4.71 -1.65
N VAL A 42 -3.20 -3.41 -1.91
CA VAL A 42 -2.15 -2.40 -2.10
C VAL A 42 -1.22 -2.36 -0.90
N ILE A 43 -1.76 -2.20 0.31
CA ILE A 43 -0.95 -2.12 1.53
C ILE A 43 -0.13 -3.39 1.74
N ARG A 44 -0.77 -4.56 1.59
CA ARG A 44 -0.12 -5.86 1.73
C ARG A 44 1.07 -6.00 0.77
N LEU A 45 0.89 -5.63 -0.51
CA LEU A 45 1.96 -5.73 -1.51
C LEU A 45 3.12 -4.76 -1.24
N ILE A 46 2.83 -3.52 -0.82
CA ILE A 46 3.89 -2.58 -0.42
C ILE A 46 4.65 -3.12 0.81
N MET A 47 3.96 -3.69 1.79
CA MET A 47 4.60 -4.34 2.95
C MET A 47 5.45 -5.55 2.57
N GLN A 48 5.07 -6.27 1.51
CA GLN A 48 5.86 -7.38 0.95
C GLN A 48 7.08 -6.90 0.15
N GLY A 49 7.27 -5.58 -0.02
CA GLY A 49 8.41 -4.99 -0.71
C GLY A 49 8.18 -4.70 -2.19
N TYR A 50 6.95 -4.82 -2.70
CA TYR A 50 6.65 -4.43 -4.09
C TYR A 50 6.77 -2.92 -4.25
N TYR A 51 7.29 -2.49 -5.40
CA TYR A 51 7.31 -1.09 -5.76
C TYR A 51 5.91 -0.60 -6.14
N ALA A 52 5.60 0.66 -5.83
CA ALA A 52 4.31 1.27 -6.17
C ALA A 52 3.95 1.18 -7.67
N ILE A 53 4.94 1.14 -8.55
CA ILE A 53 4.70 0.96 -9.99
C ILE A 53 4.23 -0.47 -10.32
N GLN A 54 4.83 -1.49 -9.70
CA GLN A 54 4.41 -2.88 -9.87
C GLN A 54 2.99 -3.08 -9.32
N VAL A 55 2.70 -2.49 -8.16
CA VAL A 55 1.35 -2.56 -7.56
C VAL A 55 0.31 -1.85 -8.42
N ALA A 56 0.66 -0.70 -9.02
CA ALA A 56 -0.23 0.03 -9.92
C ALA A 56 -0.63 -0.81 -11.14
N GLU A 57 0.36 -1.49 -11.75
CA GLU A 57 0.15 -2.37 -12.90
C GLU A 57 -0.68 -3.60 -12.51
N LEU A 58 -0.33 -4.27 -11.40
CA LEU A 58 -1.02 -5.50 -10.95
C LEU A 58 -2.49 -5.28 -10.58
N LEU A 59 -2.81 -4.17 -9.93
CA LEU A 59 -4.15 -3.91 -9.42
C LEU A 59 -4.96 -2.96 -10.29
N ASN A 60 -4.37 -2.46 -11.38
CA ASN A 60 -4.91 -1.41 -12.24
C ASN A 60 -5.40 -0.20 -11.41
N VAL A 61 -4.47 0.38 -10.62
CA VAL A 61 -4.72 1.51 -9.72
C VAL A 61 -3.68 2.60 -9.98
N HIS A 62 -4.11 3.86 -10.05
CA HIS A 62 -3.19 4.98 -10.21
C HIS A 62 -2.19 5.09 -9.04
N ARG A 63 -0.93 5.43 -9.36
CA ARG A 63 0.14 5.57 -8.36
C ARG A 63 -0.18 6.60 -7.26
N GLU A 64 -0.94 7.65 -7.59
CA GLU A 64 -1.38 8.64 -6.61
C GLU A 64 -2.33 8.05 -5.58
N THR A 65 -3.29 7.22 -6.02
CA THR A 65 -4.19 6.49 -5.14
C THR A 65 -3.42 5.56 -4.18
N ILE A 66 -2.39 4.87 -4.68
CA ILE A 66 -1.52 4.02 -3.86
C ILE A 66 -0.82 4.86 -2.78
N SER A 67 -0.24 6.00 -3.16
CA SER A 67 0.39 6.93 -2.21
C SER A 67 -0.60 7.38 -1.12
N GLY A 68 -1.83 7.71 -1.51
CA GLY A 68 -2.92 8.07 -0.59
C GLY A 68 -3.24 6.95 0.40
N TYR A 69 -3.36 5.70 -0.08
CA TYR A 69 -3.60 4.54 0.80
C TYR A 69 -2.46 4.33 1.78
N VAL A 70 -1.20 4.39 1.33
CA VAL A 70 -0.03 4.24 2.21
C VAL A 70 0.02 5.34 3.27
N LYS A 71 -0.26 6.59 2.88
CA LYS A 71 -0.28 7.72 3.81
C LYS A 71 -1.34 7.55 4.91
N LYS A 72 -2.56 7.17 4.53
CA LYS A 72 -3.65 6.90 5.48
C LYS A 72 -3.34 5.71 6.38
N PHE A 73 -2.81 4.64 5.80
CA PHE A 73 -2.42 3.47 6.57
C PHE A 73 -1.37 3.78 7.62
N ASN A 74 -0.32 4.52 7.25
CA ASN A 74 0.70 4.94 8.21
C ASN A 74 0.16 5.89 9.30
N HIS A 75 -1.00 6.52 9.09
CA HIS A 75 -1.63 7.39 10.09
C HIS A 75 -2.46 6.60 11.11
N GLY A 76 -3.33 5.70 10.64
CA GLY A 76 -4.31 5.02 11.50
C GLY A 76 -4.62 3.56 11.13
N GLY A 77 -3.90 2.97 10.19
CA GLY A 77 -4.13 1.61 9.72
C GLY A 77 -5.22 1.49 8.65
N ILE A 78 -5.93 0.36 8.62
CA ILE A 78 -6.88 0.05 7.53
C ILE A 78 -8.17 0.88 7.60
N ASP A 79 -8.57 1.34 8.77
CA ASP A 79 -9.87 1.95 9.02
C ASP A 79 -9.94 3.47 8.67
N GLU A 80 -8.80 4.10 8.37
CA GLU A 80 -8.62 5.55 8.07
C GLU A 80 -8.95 5.97 6.62
#